data_AF-A0A1H9GEF0-F1
#
_entry.id   AF-A0A1H9GEF0-F1
#
_cell.length_a   1.000
_cell.length_b   1.000
_cell.length_c   1.000
_cell.angle_alpha   90.00
_cell.angle_beta   90.00
_cell.angle_gamma   90.00
#
_symmetry.space_group_name_H-M   'P 1'
#
loop_
_entity.id
_entity.type
_entity.pdbx_description
1 polymer ?
#
loop_
_entity_poly.entity_id
_entity_poly.type
_entity_poly.pdbx_seq_one_letter_code
_entity_poly.pdbx_strand_id
1 'polypeptide(L)' 'MFSTIVNTLIENGFTIQRMAEPTADAAILAKYPQFEDSRHKPDFLLIKACKL' A
#
# COMPACT_ATOMS: atom_id res chain seq x y z
N MET A 1 -11.45 -0.27 7.93
CA MET A 1 -11.09 1.04 7.35
C MET A 1 -9.58 1.13 7.28
N PHE A 2 -9.03 1.93 6.37
CA PHE A 2 -7.58 2.19 6.29
C PHE A 2 -6.99 2.60 7.66
N SER A 3 -7.69 3.47 8.39
CA SER A 3 -7.32 3.93 9.73
C SER A 3 -7.17 2.80 10.76
N THR A 4 -7.92 1.71 10.63
CA THR A 4 -7.83 0.57 11.56
C THR A 4 -6.44 -0.07 11.49
N ILE A 5 -5.89 -0.28 10.30
CA ILE A 5 -4.58 -0.93 10.11
C ILE A 5 -3.47 -0.06 10.71
N VAL A 6 -3.50 1.23 10.39
CA VAL A 6 -2.53 2.22 10.88
C VAL A 6 -2.55 2.30 12.40
N ASN A 7 -3.74 2.43 12.99
CA ASN A 7 -3.87 2.58 14.43
C ASN A 7 -3.47 1.31 15.17
N THR A 8 -3.85 0.13 14.68
CA THR A 8 -3.43 -1.14 15.29
C THR A 8 -1.92 -1.29 15.31
N LEU A 9 -1.21 -0.91 14.25
CA LEU A 9 0.27 -0.93 14.24
C LEU A 9 0.84 0.00 15.32
N ILE A 10 0.34 1.24 15.40
CA ILE A 10 0.79 2.23 16.38
C ILE A 10 0.54 1.76 17.81
N GLU A 11 -0.67 1.29 18.10
CA GLU A 11 -1.08 0.78 19.42
C GLU A 11 -0.25 -0.43 19.87
N ASN A 12 0.26 -1.22 18.92
CA ASN A 12 1.12 -2.37 19.19
C ASN A 12 2.62 -2.01 19.21
N GLY A 13 2.96 -0.73 19.33
CA GLY A 13 4.34 -0.27 19.51
C GLY A 13 5.17 -0.26 18.23
N PHE A 14 4.52 -0.16 17.06
CA PHE A 14 5.25 0.05 15.81
C PHE A 14 5.29 1.53 15.43
N THR A 15 6.46 2.00 15.02
CA THR A 15 6.63 3.27 14.31
C THR A 15 6.48 3.04 12.81
N ILE A 16 5.52 3.72 12.18
CA ILE A 16 5.36 3.70 10.72
C ILE A 16 6.46 4.58 10.09
N GLN A 17 7.28 3.97 9.23
CA GLN A 17 8.38 4.64 8.54
C GLN A 17 7.99 5.08 7.12
N ARG A 18 7.15 4.31 6.44
CA ARG A 18 6.68 4.62 5.08
C ARG A 18 5.36 3.93 4.80
N MET A 19 4.56 4.56 3.97
CA MET A 19 3.34 3.99 3.42
C MET A 19 3.29 4.26 1.92
N ALA A 20 2.84 3.29 1.14
CA ALA A 20 2.73 3.40 -0.31
C ALA A 20 1.51 2.64 -0.82
N GLU A 21 0.80 3.25 -1.75
CA GLU A 21 -0.24 2.64 -2.56
C GLU A 21 0.37 2.43 -3.95
N PRO A 22 1.02 1.28 -4.21
CA PRO A 22 1.74 1.08 -5.45
C PRO A 22 0.77 0.97 -6.63
N THR A 23 1.22 1.43 -7.78
CA THR A 23 0.60 1.17 -9.06
C THR A 23 1.47 0.23 -9.88
N ALA A 24 0.85 -0.50 -10.82
CA ALA A 24 1.59 -1.31 -11.77
C ALA A 24 2.56 -0.43 -12.57
N ASP A 25 3.80 -0.89 -12.74
CA ASP A 25 4.76 -0.22 -13.61
C ASP A 25 4.44 -0.46 -15.10
N ALA A 26 5.14 0.27 -15.98
CA ALA A 26 4.90 0.19 -17.41
C ALA A 26 5.12 -1.21 -18.00
N ALA A 27 6.03 -2.01 -17.43
CA ALA A 27 6.30 -3.37 -17.90
C ALA A 27 5.15 -4.33 -17.53
N ILE A 28 4.61 -4.20 -16.32
CA ILE A 28 3.43 -4.94 -15.87
C ILE A 28 2.19 -4.52 -16.67
N LEU A 29 1.99 -3.23 -16.92
CA LEU A 29 0.86 -2.73 -17.72
C LEU A 29 0.92 -3.19 -19.18
N ALA A 30 2.12 -3.27 -19.77
CA ALA A 30 2.27 -3.82 -21.13
C ALA A 30 1.87 -5.30 -21.21
N LYS A 31 2.12 -6.07 -20.15
CA LYS A 31 1.76 -7.49 -20.06
C LYS A 31 0.29 -7.71 -19.67
N TYR A 32 -0.26 -6.80 -18.88
CA TYR A 32 -1.61 -6.85 -18.33
C TYR A 32 -2.31 -5.48 -18.44
N PRO A 33 -2.74 -5.07 -19.64
CA PRO A 33 -3.32 -3.75 -19.88
C PRO A 33 -4.58 -3.47 -19.04
N GLN A 34 -5.29 -4.53 -18.63
CA GLN A 34 -6.48 -4.42 -17.78
C GLN A 34 -6.20 -3.81 -16.40
N PHE A 35 -4.94 -3.78 -15.94
CA PHE A 35 -4.57 -3.13 -14.68
C PHE A 35 -4.37 -1.61 -14.81
N GLU A 36 -4.53 -1.05 -16.01
CA GLU A 36 -4.50 0.40 -16.21
C GLU A 36 -5.66 1.10 -15.48
N ASP A 37 -6.81 0.42 -15.30
CA ASP A 37 -8.00 0.95 -14.61
C ASP A 37 -7.85 1.01 -13.08
N SER A 38 -6.93 0.22 -12.49
CA SER A 38 -6.63 0.21 -11.05
C SER A 38 -6.01 1.52 -10.53
N ARG A 39 -5.78 2.53 -11.39
CA ARG A 39 -5.28 3.86 -10.96
C ARG A 39 -6.30 4.62 -10.09
N HIS A 40 -7.60 4.35 -10.23
CA HIS A 40 -8.65 5.04 -9.47
C HIS A 40 -8.86 4.48 -8.06
N LYS A 41 -8.42 3.24 -7.82
CA LYS A 41 -8.54 2.57 -6.53
C LYS A 41 -7.34 1.65 -6.33
N PRO A 42 -6.41 2.00 -5.42
CA PRO A 42 -5.24 1.18 -5.20
C PRO A 42 -5.65 -0.17 -4.62
N ASP A 43 -5.19 -1.23 -5.27
CA ASP A 43 -5.44 -2.62 -4.86
C ASP A 43 -4.63 -3.02 -3.62
N PHE A 44 -3.52 -2.32 -3.38
CA PHE A 44 -2.55 -2.66 -2.35
C PHE A 44 -2.19 -1.47 -1.48
N LEU A 45 -1.92 -1.76 -0.21
CA LEU A 45 -1.33 -0.85 0.75
C LEU A 45 -0.06 -1.50 1.30
N LEU A 46 1.11 -0.89 1.04
CA LEU A 46 2.37 -1.30 1.66
C LEU A 46 2.70 -0.36 2.81
N ILE A 47 3.01 -0.95 3.96
CA ILE A 47 3.46 -0.22 5.16
C ILE A 47 4.82 -0.77 5.57
N LYS A 48 5.81 0.12 5.66
CA LYS A 48 7.09 -0.15 6.32
C LYS A 48 6.97 0.33 7.76
N ALA A 49 7.14 -0.57 8.72
CA ALA A 49 7.09 -0.24 10.14
C ALA A 49 8.27 -0.86 10.89
N CYS A 50 8.68 -0.23 11.98
CA CYS A 50 9.70 -0.74 12.89
C CYS A 50 9.09 -0.89 14.27
N LYS A 51 9.35 -2.01 14.95
CA LYS A 51 8.96 -2.18 16.34
C LYS A 51 9.87 -1.32 17.23
N LEU A 52 9.26 -0.62 18.18
CA LEU A 52 9.96 0.12 19.24
C LEU A 52 10.63 -0.84 20.22
#